data_AF-A0A537BAD1-F1
#
_entry.id   AF-A0A537BAD1-F1
#
_cell.length_a   1.000
_cell.length_b   1.000
_cell.length_c   1.000
_cell.angle_alpha   90.00
_cell.angle_beta   90.00
_cell.angle_gamma   90.00
#
_symmetry.space_group_name_H-M   'P 1'
#
loop_
_entity.id
_entity.type
_entity.pdbx_description
1 polymer ?
#
loop_
_entity_poly.entity_id
_entity_poly.type
_entity_poly.pdbx_seq_one_letter_code
_entity_poly.pdbx_strand_id
1 'polypeptide(L)'
;MRISLGAFLCAWLAVPAAANDFGVNVYGLSRHLNRTKARELHVDNEFNPGLGLRYRVPRGERLDWIFDTGFYRDSGRNTALLAGALTFFKSDTYNRGRAGIAPLPVAVWDTRSVSFNFVYFPKVREVNSIATIGFWLTLWPGGG
;
A
#
# COMPACT_ATOMS: atom_id res chain seq x y z
N MET A 1 30.21 0.42 -8.30
CA MET A 1 29.42 1.37 -9.11
C MET A 1 28.47 2.13 -8.18
N ARG A 2 28.75 3.40 -7.88
CA ARG A 2 27.90 4.24 -7.01
C ARG A 2 26.96 5.05 -7.90
N ILE A 3 25.74 4.57 -8.10
CA ILE A 3 24.70 5.37 -8.76
C ILE A 3 24.25 6.41 -7.73
N SER A 4 24.45 7.69 -8.04
CA SER A 4 24.01 8.78 -7.17
C SER A 4 22.48 8.82 -7.13
N LEU A 5 21.89 9.16 -5.98
CA LEU A 5 20.45 9.29 -5.82
C LEU A 5 19.83 10.23 -6.87
N GLY A 6 20.60 11.25 -7.30
CA GLY A 6 20.22 12.17 -8.38
C GLY A 6 20.16 11.51 -9.76
N ALA A 7 21.04 10.56 -10.09
CA ALA A 7 20.97 9.82 -11.35
C ALA A 7 19.77 8.87 -11.39
N PHE A 8 19.36 8.33 -10.25
CA PHE A 8 18.11 7.56 -10.12
C PHE A 8 16.90 8.48 -10.34
N LEU A 9 16.86 9.65 -9.72
CA LEU A 9 15.78 10.62 -9.89
C LEU A 9 15.66 11.13 -11.33
N CYS A 10 16.77 11.39 -12.02
CA CYS A 10 16.76 11.84 -13.41
C CYS A 10 16.32 10.73 -14.38
N ALA A 11 16.68 9.48 -14.13
CA ALA A 11 16.19 8.35 -14.92
C ALA A 11 14.67 8.13 -14.75
N TRP A 12 14.12 8.45 -13.58
CA TRP A 12 12.68 8.43 -13.30
C TRP A 12 11.90 9.49 -14.10
N LEU A 13 12.49 10.65 -14.36
CA LEU A 13 11.86 11.72 -15.15
C LEU A 13 11.92 11.48 -16.67
N ALA A 14 12.72 10.50 -17.13
CA ALA A 14 12.94 10.21 -18.54
C ALA A 14 12.10 9.04 -19.08
N VAL A 15 11.20 8.46 -18.27
CA VAL A 15 10.28 7.41 -18.72
C VAL A 15 9.28 8.04 -19.71
N PRO A 16 9.22 7.57 -20.98
CA PRO A 16 8.33 8.15 -21.97
C PRO A 16 6.86 8.02 -21.56
N ALA A 17 6.05 8.99 -22.00
CA ALA A 17 4.64 9.24 -21.67
C ALA A 17 3.62 8.14 -22.06
N ALA A 18 4.06 6.88 -22.17
CA ALA A 18 3.19 5.69 -22.15
C ALA A 18 2.87 5.23 -20.69
N ALA A 19 3.23 6.05 -19.70
CA ALA A 19 3.33 5.71 -18.28
C ALA A 19 2.14 6.14 -17.39
N ASN A 20 0.99 6.51 -17.98
CA ASN A 20 -0.14 7.06 -17.20
C ASN A 20 -0.88 6.03 -16.34
N ASP A 21 -0.67 4.76 -16.65
CA ASP A 21 -1.35 3.65 -15.97
C ASP A 21 -0.50 3.00 -14.88
N PHE A 22 0.78 3.35 -14.78
CA PHE A 22 1.68 2.84 -13.75
C PHE A 22 1.96 3.91 -12.69
N GLY A 23 1.81 3.52 -11.43
CA GLY A 23 2.09 4.36 -10.27
C GLY A 23 3.03 3.66 -9.30
N VAL A 24 3.66 4.46 -8.44
CA VAL A 24 4.50 3.98 -7.33
C VAL A 24 3.78 4.20 -6.03
N ASN A 25 3.54 3.13 -5.29
CA ASN A 25 3.03 3.21 -3.93
C ASN A 25 4.17 3.49 -2.95
N VAL A 26 4.01 4.51 -2.12
CA VAL A 26 4.87 4.82 -0.97
C VAL A 26 4.06 4.57 0.29
N TYR A 27 4.31 3.42 0.93
CA TYR A 27 3.67 3.04 2.19
C TYR A 27 4.36 3.75 3.36
N GLY A 28 3.60 4.11 4.39
CA GLY A 28 4.24 4.79 5.51
C GLY A 28 3.46 4.92 6.80
N LEU A 29 2.12 4.93 6.79
CA LEU A 29 1.37 5.28 8.00
C LEU A 29 0.21 4.32 8.26
N SER A 30 -0.01 4.03 9.53
CA SER A 30 -1.22 3.37 10.00
C SER A 30 -1.71 3.96 11.31
N ARG A 31 -2.92 3.58 11.72
CA ARG A 31 -3.48 3.92 13.03
C ARG A 31 -4.30 2.77 13.58
N HIS A 32 -4.00 2.36 14.80
CA HIS A 32 -4.76 1.33 15.51
C HIS A 32 -5.97 1.97 16.21
N LEU A 33 -7.17 1.42 15.98
CA LEU A 33 -8.38 1.90 16.65
C LEU A 33 -8.43 1.50 18.14
N ASN A 34 -7.69 0.45 18.53
CA ASN A 34 -7.48 0.09 19.92
C ASN A 34 -5.97 0.10 20.26
N ARG A 35 -5.45 1.27 20.63
CA ARG A 35 -4.03 1.48 20.92
C ARG A 35 -3.53 0.76 22.18
N THR A 36 -4.40 0.59 23.18
CA THR A 36 -4.06 -0.19 24.38
C THR A 36 -3.78 -1.64 23.99
N LYS A 37 -4.67 -2.24 23.18
CA LYS A 37 -4.46 -3.61 22.71
C LYS A 37 -3.24 -3.74 21.81
N ALA A 38 -2.96 -2.75 20.97
CA ALA A 38 -1.77 -2.74 20.12
C ALA A 38 -0.48 -2.80 20.94
N ARG A 39 -0.41 -2.03 22.04
CA ARG A 39 0.73 -2.05 22.97
C ARG A 39 0.87 -3.38 23.70
N GLU A 40 -0.24 -3.94 24.20
CA GLU A 40 -0.24 -5.26 24.86
C GLU A 40 0.29 -6.37 23.94
N LEU A 41 0.02 -6.27 22.64
CA LEU A 41 0.44 -7.24 21.64
C LEU A 41 1.78 -6.89 20.98
N HIS A 42 2.45 -5.82 21.39
CA HIS A 42 3.71 -5.32 20.80
C HIS A 42 3.63 -5.06 19.29
N VAL A 43 2.48 -4.60 18.81
CA VAL A 43 2.22 -4.25 17.40
C VAL A 43 1.79 -2.78 17.28
N ASP A 44 2.34 -1.91 18.11
CA ASP A 44 1.96 -0.50 18.22
C ASP A 44 2.74 0.42 17.26
N ASN A 45 3.56 -0.14 16.36
CA ASN A 45 4.25 0.64 15.34
C ASN A 45 3.27 1.14 14.27
N GLU A 46 3.11 2.46 14.20
CA GLU A 46 2.22 3.16 13.27
C GLU A 46 2.97 3.74 12.05
N PHE A 47 4.30 3.58 11.98
CA PHE A 47 5.11 3.94 10.82
C PHE A 47 5.51 2.69 10.03
N ASN A 48 4.97 2.55 8.82
CA ASN A 48 5.01 1.33 8.01
C ASN A 48 5.69 1.55 6.66
N PRO A 49 7.01 1.82 6.63
CA PRO A 49 7.71 2.15 5.39
C PRO A 49 7.69 0.99 4.41
N GLY A 50 7.47 1.30 3.14
CA GLY A 50 7.47 0.32 2.07
C GLY A 50 7.32 0.93 0.70
N LEU A 51 7.47 0.09 -0.33
CA LEU A 51 7.30 0.48 -1.72
C LEU A 51 6.46 -0.55 -2.46
N GLY A 52 5.73 -0.07 -3.45
CA GLY A 52 4.94 -0.92 -4.34
C GLY A 52 4.77 -0.30 -5.71
N LEU A 53 4.27 -1.12 -6.63
CA LEU A 53 3.81 -0.72 -7.94
C LEU A 53 2.30 -0.81 -7.99
N ARG A 54 1.70 0.14 -8.66
CA ARG A 54 0.29 0.14 -9.01
C ARG A 54 0.18 0.11 -10.53
N TYR A 55 -0.72 -0.72 -11.04
CA TYR A 55 -1.19 -0.65 -12.41
C TYR A 55 -2.69 -0.37 -12.42
N ARG A 56 -3.12 0.62 -13.21
CA ARG A 56 -4.51 0.96 -13.45
C ARG A 56 -4.84 0.50 -14.87
N VAL A 57 -5.85 -0.35 -15.03
CA VAL A 57 -6.37 -0.66 -16.36
C VAL A 57 -7.07 0.58 -16.89
N PRO A 58 -6.83 1.00 -18.15
CA PRO A 58 -7.43 2.18 -18.75
C PRO A 58 -8.95 2.26 -18.51
N ARG A 59 -9.40 3.47 -18.15
CA ARG A 59 -10.74 3.74 -17.63
C ARG A 59 -11.86 3.18 -18.51
N GLY A 60 -12.71 2.35 -17.93
CA GLY A 60 -14.05 2.11 -18.46
C GLY A 60 -15.01 3.19 -17.99
N GLU A 61 -16.11 3.45 -18.71
CA GLU A 61 -17.08 4.50 -18.32
C GLU A 61 -17.76 4.27 -16.96
N ARG A 62 -17.64 3.06 -16.38
CA ARG A 62 -18.33 2.66 -15.14
C ARG A 62 -17.43 2.05 -14.07
N LEU A 63 -16.29 1.46 -14.45
CA LEU A 63 -15.45 0.68 -13.55
C LEU A 63 -13.98 0.77 -13.97
N ASP A 64 -13.13 1.05 -13.00
CA ASP A 64 -11.68 1.04 -13.13
C ASP A 64 -11.10 -0.15 -12.35
N TRP A 65 -10.18 -0.89 -12.97
CA TRP A 65 -9.45 -1.96 -12.30
C TRP A 65 -8.09 -1.47 -11.87
N ILE A 66 -7.73 -1.77 -10.62
CA ILE A 66 -6.44 -1.43 -10.04
C ILE A 66 -5.78 -2.71 -9.56
N PHE A 67 -4.50 -2.87 -9.88
CA PHE A 67 -3.66 -3.96 -9.42
C PHE A 67 -2.50 -3.37 -8.64
N ASP A 68 -2.38 -3.73 -7.37
CA ASP A 68 -1.25 -3.35 -6.53
C ASP A 68 -0.32 -4.54 -6.32
N THR A 69 0.97 -4.26 -6.22
CA THR A 69 1.93 -5.19 -5.63
C THR A 69 2.97 -4.40 -4.84
N GLY A 70 3.42 -4.93 -3.70
CA GLY A 70 4.42 -4.23 -2.92
C GLY A 70 4.78 -4.95 -1.63
N PHE A 71 5.74 -4.35 -0.94
CA PHE A 71 6.20 -4.79 0.37
C PHE A 71 6.31 -3.60 1.31
N TYR A 72 6.02 -3.83 2.59
CA TYR A 72 6.11 -2.80 3.62
C TYR A 72 6.43 -3.42 4.98
N ARG A 73 6.92 -2.60 5.92
CA ARG A 73 7.07 -3.00 7.32
C ARG A 73 5.72 -2.89 8.03
N ASP A 74 5.19 -3.98 8.54
CA ASP A 74 3.94 -3.98 9.31
C ASP A 74 4.11 -3.46 10.74
N SER A 75 3.03 -3.43 11.52
CA SER A 75 3.03 -2.86 12.88
C SER A 75 3.78 -3.71 13.91
N GLY A 76 4.05 -4.97 13.61
CA GLY A 76 4.99 -5.84 14.35
C GLY A 76 6.44 -5.72 13.85
N ARG A 77 6.73 -4.78 12.94
CA ARG A 77 8.03 -4.58 12.29
C ARG A 77 8.46 -5.74 11.38
N ASN A 78 7.54 -6.59 10.94
CA ASN A 78 7.81 -7.67 9.98
C ASN A 78 7.65 -7.16 8.54
N THR A 79 8.21 -7.87 7.57
CA THR A 79 7.98 -7.56 6.15
C THR A 79 6.66 -8.20 5.70
N ALA A 80 5.69 -7.36 5.35
CA ALA A 80 4.44 -7.77 4.77
C ALA A 80 4.48 -7.66 3.24
N LEU A 81 3.74 -8.55 2.57
CA LEU A 81 3.54 -8.55 1.12
C LEU A 81 2.08 -8.25 0.79
N LEU A 82 1.87 -7.42 -0.23
CA LEU A 82 0.58 -7.07 -0.81
C LEU A 82 0.60 -7.41 -2.31
N ALA A 83 -0.46 -8.01 -2.82
CA ALA A 83 -0.65 -8.21 -4.26
C ALA A 83 -2.13 -8.26 -4.66
N GLY A 84 -2.45 -7.90 -5.90
CA GLY A 84 -3.71 -8.22 -6.56
C GLY A 84 -4.75 -7.09 -6.64
N ALA A 85 -5.78 -7.33 -7.46
CA ALA A 85 -6.98 -6.48 -7.56
C ALA A 85 -7.99 -6.75 -6.43
N LEU A 86 -8.01 -8.00 -5.95
CA LEU A 86 -8.45 -8.34 -4.60
C LEU A 86 -7.20 -8.43 -3.73
N THR A 87 -7.27 -7.97 -2.49
CA THR A 87 -6.09 -7.89 -1.63
C THR A 87 -5.63 -9.29 -1.24
N PHE A 88 -4.62 -9.82 -1.93
CA PHE A 88 -3.74 -10.84 -1.39
C PHE A 88 -2.80 -10.17 -0.39
N PHE A 89 -2.72 -10.72 0.81
CA PHE A 89 -1.84 -10.22 1.85
C PHE A 89 -1.21 -11.34 2.66
N LYS A 90 0.04 -11.14 3.05
CA LYS A 90 0.79 -12.00 3.98
C LYS A 90 1.53 -11.11 4.95
N SER A 91 1.24 -11.23 6.24
CA SER A 91 1.82 -10.42 7.31
C SER A 91 1.77 -11.18 8.62
N ASP A 92 2.88 -11.22 9.35
CA ASP A 92 2.92 -11.84 10.67
C ASP A 92 1.99 -11.13 11.66
N THR A 93 1.83 -9.82 11.52
CA THR A 93 0.93 -9.01 12.35
C THR A 93 -0.55 -9.25 12.02
N TYR A 94 -0.93 -9.22 10.75
CA TYR A 94 -2.35 -9.26 10.35
C TYR A 94 -2.91 -10.67 10.20
N ASN A 95 -2.09 -11.66 9.82
CA ASN A 95 -2.56 -13.01 9.53
C ASN A 95 -1.56 -14.11 9.91
N ARG A 96 -0.67 -13.83 10.87
CA ARG A 96 0.29 -14.82 11.41
C ARG A 96 1.14 -15.46 10.30
N GLY A 97 1.46 -14.68 9.27
CA GLY A 97 2.30 -15.12 8.15
C GLY A 97 1.60 -16.07 7.17
N ARG A 98 0.29 -16.32 7.32
CA ARG A 98 -0.48 -17.13 6.36
C ARG A 98 -0.88 -16.27 5.17
N ALA A 99 -0.76 -16.78 3.95
CA ALA A 99 -1.32 -16.09 2.81
C ALA A 99 -2.86 -16.04 2.91
N GLY A 100 -3.46 -14.89 2.60
CA GLY A 100 -4.91 -14.72 2.57
C GLY A 100 -5.35 -13.78 1.46
N ILE A 101 -6.60 -13.90 1.03
CA ILE A 101 -7.25 -12.98 0.10
C ILE A 101 -8.47 -12.41 0.81
N ALA A 102 -8.60 -11.09 0.85
CA ALA A 102 -9.77 -10.43 1.40
C ALA A 102 -10.18 -9.24 0.53
N PRO A 103 -11.49 -8.98 0.37
CA PRO A 103 -11.93 -7.66 -0.05
C PRO A 103 -11.67 -6.69 1.10
N LEU A 104 -10.83 -5.69 0.87
CA LEU A 104 -10.62 -4.61 1.82
C LEU A 104 -11.32 -3.34 1.34
N PRO A 105 -12.07 -2.64 2.19
CA PRO A 105 -12.55 -1.32 1.88
C PRO A 105 -11.36 -0.39 1.67
N VAL A 106 -11.21 0.10 0.44
CA VAL A 106 -10.20 1.08 0.05
C VAL A 106 -10.91 2.32 -0.47
N ALA A 107 -10.50 3.48 0.03
CA ALA A 107 -10.89 4.77 -0.52
C ALA A 107 -9.66 5.44 -1.15
N VAL A 108 -9.85 6.01 -2.33
CA VAL A 108 -8.79 6.69 -3.06
C VAL A 108 -9.29 8.07 -3.44
N TRP A 109 -8.52 9.10 -3.07
CA TRP A 109 -8.71 10.44 -3.62
C TRP A 109 -7.56 10.72 -4.58
N ASP A 110 -7.91 10.95 -5.85
CA ASP A 110 -6.94 11.04 -6.93
C ASP A 110 -6.79 12.46 -7.47
N THR A 111 -5.55 12.83 -7.79
CA THR A 111 -5.20 14.02 -8.57
C THR A 111 -4.57 13.55 -9.90
N ARG A 112 -3.97 14.44 -10.69
CA ARG A 112 -3.27 14.01 -11.91
C ARG A 112 -1.99 13.23 -11.61
N SER A 113 -1.24 13.65 -10.60
CA SER A 113 0.13 13.14 -10.35
C SER A 113 0.25 12.36 -9.04
N VAL A 114 -0.75 12.46 -8.15
CA VAL A 114 -0.73 11.83 -6.82
C VAL A 114 -2.10 11.28 -6.44
N SER A 115 -2.16 10.06 -5.92
CA SER A 115 -3.34 9.55 -5.19
C SER A 115 -3.06 9.46 -3.69
N PHE A 116 -4.04 9.89 -2.90
CA PHE A 116 -4.11 9.62 -1.47
C PHE A 116 -4.97 8.38 -1.24
N ASN A 117 -4.39 7.36 -0.63
CA ASN A 117 -5.06 6.09 -0.42
C ASN A 117 -5.27 5.82 1.07
N PHE A 118 -6.42 5.23 1.36
CA PHE A 118 -6.83 4.80 2.67
C PHE A 118 -7.37 3.37 2.58
N VAL A 119 -7.02 2.52 3.55
CA VAL A 119 -7.60 1.18 3.70
C VAL A 119 -8.06 0.97 5.13
N TYR A 120 -9.21 0.32 5.27
CA TYR A 120 -9.70 -0.13 6.57
C TYR A 120 -9.54 -1.65 6.71
N PHE A 121 -8.77 -2.07 7.71
CA PHE A 121 -8.65 -3.46 8.13
C PHE A 121 -9.61 -3.73 9.30
N PRO A 122 -10.76 -4.38 9.06
CA PRO A 122 -11.69 -4.68 10.14
C PRO A 122 -11.07 -5.70 11.12
N LYS A 123 -11.51 -5.62 12.38
CA LYS A 123 -11.27 -6.67 13.36
C LYS A 123 -12.06 -7.91 12.96
N VAL A 124 -11.38 -9.03 12.75
CA VAL A 124 -11.99 -10.33 12.44
C VAL A 124 -11.41 -11.33 13.41
N ARG A 125 -12.27 -11.96 14.22
CA ARG A 125 -11.93 -12.71 15.45
C ARG A 125 -10.81 -13.74 15.29
N GLU A 126 -10.61 -14.28 14.08
CA GLU A 126 -9.62 -15.33 13.77
C GLU A 126 -8.41 -14.86 12.96
N VAL A 127 -8.51 -13.69 12.32
CA VAL A 127 -7.49 -13.15 11.40
C VAL A 127 -6.70 -12.05 12.09
N ASN A 128 -7.39 -10.98 12.51
CA ASN A 128 -6.79 -9.79 13.07
C ASN A 128 -7.56 -9.32 14.31
N SER A 129 -6.85 -9.11 15.41
CA SER A 129 -7.43 -8.76 16.71
C SER A 129 -7.66 -7.26 16.91
N ILE A 130 -7.10 -6.40 16.04
CA ILE A 130 -7.16 -4.93 16.16
C ILE A 130 -7.62 -4.35 14.83
N ALA A 131 -8.71 -3.57 14.85
CA ALA A 131 -9.08 -2.80 13.66
C ALA A 131 -8.04 -1.70 13.40
N THR A 132 -7.58 -1.60 12.17
CA THR A 132 -6.47 -0.72 11.77
C THR A 132 -6.83 0.04 10.52
N ILE A 133 -6.38 1.29 10.44
CA ILE A 133 -6.44 2.11 9.24
C ILE A 133 -5.03 2.20 8.68
N GLY A 134 -4.87 2.01 7.37
CA GLY A 134 -3.60 2.22 6.66
C GLY A 134 -3.68 3.35 5.65
N PHE A 135 -2.55 4.04 5.42
CA PHE A 135 -2.42 5.13 4.46
C PHE A 135 -1.18 4.95 3.59
N TRP A 136 -1.31 5.29 2.30
CA TRP A 136 -0.18 5.38 1.38
C TRP A 136 -0.46 6.39 0.28
N LEU A 137 0.61 6.87 -0.35
CA LEU A 137 0.54 7.70 -1.54
C LEU A 137 0.83 6.85 -2.76
N THR A 138 0.15 7.14 -3.87
CA THR A 138 0.57 6.68 -5.19
C THR A 138 1.09 7.87 -5.99
N LEU A 139 2.31 7.78 -6.52
CA LEU A 139 2.87 8.77 -7.44
C LEU A 139 2.68 8.29 -8.88
N TRP A 140 2.16 9.14 -9.75
CA TRP A 140 1.90 8.85 -11.17
C TRP A 140 2.88 9.64 -12.05
N PRO A 141 3.94 9.01 -12.58
CA PRO A 141 4.97 9.70 -13.36
C PRO A 141 4.46 10.34 -14.66
N GLY A 142 3.32 9.87 -15.19
CA GLY A 142 2.72 10.35 -16.43
C GLY A 142 1.60 11.40 -16.27
N GLY A 143 1.38 11.93 -15.07
CA GLY A 143 0.28 12.85 -14.77
C GLY A 143 0.44 14.27 -15.34
N GLY A 144 0.40 14.43 -16.67
CA GLY A 144 0.30 15.69 -17.41
C GLY A 144 -1.07 15.85 -18.05
#